data_AF-A0A0A9DII9-F1
#
_entry.id   AF-A0A0A9DII9-F1
#
_cell.length_a   1.000
_cell.length_b   1.000
_cell.length_c   1.000
_cell.angle_alpha   90.00
_cell.angle_beta   90.00
_cell.angle_gamma   90.00
#
_symmetry.space_group_name_H-M   'P 1'
#
loop_
_entity.id
_entity.type
_entity.pdbx_description
1 polymer ?
#
loop_
_entity_poly.entity_id
_entity_poly.type
_entity_poly.pdbx_seq_one_letter_code
_entity_poly.pdbx_strand_id
1 'polypeptide(L)'
;MLVLSGALAEMAWPAILSKRDTFREVFMEFDPLLVAKLNEKKFLGPRSPASSLLSEHRLRIIIENARELLKVIEEFGSFDSYCWGFVSNKPLVGRFRHMREVPLRTAKADAISQDLMRRGFRGVGPTVVYAFMQAVGMANDHLVTCYRFEECCCTTDDDAAAVSDGGHGEKPALVNDQEVSKVCGLVQCVGLEPPRATTVISIS
;
A
#
# COMPACT_ATOMS: atom_id res chain seq x y z
N MET A 1 -2.44 1.45 -3.92
CA MET A 1 -1.35 1.22 -2.94
C MET A 1 0.02 0.99 -3.57
N LEU A 2 0.20 0.09 -4.55
CA LEU A 2 1.51 -0.17 -5.17
C LEU A 2 2.23 1.09 -5.69
N VAL A 3 1.49 2.04 -6.26
CA VAL A 3 2.01 3.35 -6.69
C VAL A 3 2.61 4.12 -5.51
N LEU A 4 1.91 4.18 -4.38
CA LEU A 4 2.37 4.89 -3.17
C LEU A 4 3.58 4.20 -2.54
N SER A 5 3.58 2.87 -2.44
CA SER A 5 4.74 2.11 -1.96
C SER A 5 5.98 2.35 -2.82
N GLY A 6 5.79 2.57 -4.11
CA GLY A 6 6.88 2.90 -5.00
C GLY A 6 7.37 4.35 -4.93
N ALA A 7 6.57 5.28 -4.40
CA ALA A 7 6.99 6.65 -4.11
C ALA A 7 8.00 6.72 -2.94
N LEU A 8 8.18 5.63 -2.18
CA LEU A 8 9.22 5.50 -1.16
C LEU A 8 10.64 5.67 -1.69
N ALA A 9 10.84 5.50 -3.01
CA ALA A 9 12.12 5.78 -3.64
C ALA A 9 12.46 7.28 -3.66
N GLU A 10 11.48 8.17 -3.47
CA GLU A 10 11.65 9.62 -3.59
C GLU A 10 11.28 10.38 -2.30
N MET A 11 10.44 9.79 -1.44
CA MET A 11 9.99 10.45 -0.21
C MET A 11 9.55 9.46 0.88
N ALA A 12 9.62 9.88 2.14
CA ALA A 12 9.17 9.07 3.27
C ALA A 12 7.65 9.00 3.37
N TRP A 13 7.13 7.91 3.96
CA TRP A 13 5.70 7.68 4.12
C TRP A 13 4.89 8.85 4.71
N PRO A 14 5.32 9.59 5.76
CA PRO A 14 4.55 10.73 6.25
C PRO A 14 4.31 11.81 5.18
N ALA A 15 5.27 12.03 4.29
CA ALA A 15 5.15 12.97 3.18
C ALA A 15 4.25 12.43 2.05
N ILE A 16 4.17 11.11 1.87
CA ILE A 16 3.24 10.47 0.94
C ILE A 16 1.81 10.59 1.48
N LEU A 17 1.62 10.26 2.75
CA LEU A 17 0.31 10.29 3.41
C LEU A 17 -0.25 11.71 3.50
N SER A 18 0.59 12.73 3.75
CA SER A 18 0.14 14.12 3.76
C SER A 18 -0.30 14.65 2.40
N LYS A 19 0.14 14.01 1.30
CA LYS A 19 -0.24 14.35 -0.07
C LYS A 19 -1.23 13.37 -0.70
N ARG A 20 -1.82 12.46 0.09
CA ARG A 20 -2.64 11.35 -0.41
C ARG A 20 -3.79 11.82 -1.32
N ASP A 21 -4.44 12.92 -0.96
CA ASP A 21 -5.56 13.44 -1.75
C ASP A 21 -5.08 14.09 -3.05
N THR A 22 -3.93 14.75 -3.03
CA THR A 22 -3.27 15.23 -4.26
C THR A 22 -2.88 14.07 -5.18
N PHE A 23 -2.37 12.97 -4.62
CA PHE A 23 -2.10 11.76 -5.40
C PHE A 23 -3.38 11.23 -6.06
N ARG A 24 -4.49 11.12 -5.31
CA ARG A 24 -5.78 10.66 -5.84
C ARG A 24 -6.28 11.55 -6.97
N GLU A 25 -6.23 12.87 -6.79
CA GLU A 25 -6.62 13.83 -7.83
C GLU A 25 -5.76 13.68 -9.09
N VAL A 26 -4.43 13.69 -8.94
CA VAL A 26 -3.47 13.60 -10.06
C VAL A 26 -3.62 12.29 -10.84
N PHE A 27 -3.87 11.19 -10.15
CA PHE A 27 -3.98 9.86 -10.75
C PHE A 27 -5.43 9.40 -10.92
N MET A 28 -6.42 10.30 -10.89
CA MET A 28 -7.83 10.00 -11.15
C MET A 28 -8.36 8.84 -10.31
N GLU A 29 -8.23 8.96 -8.99
CA GLU A 29 -8.55 7.91 -7.99
C GLU A 29 -7.82 6.57 -8.23
N PHE A 30 -6.71 6.61 -8.97
CA PHE A 30 -5.94 5.45 -9.41
C PHE A 30 -6.72 4.49 -10.31
N ASP A 31 -7.71 4.96 -11.07
CA ASP A 31 -8.39 4.15 -12.08
C ASP A 31 -7.36 3.71 -13.16
N PRO A 32 -7.08 2.39 -13.29
CA PRO A 32 -6.06 1.91 -14.22
C PRO A 32 -6.41 2.20 -15.69
N LEU A 33 -7.70 2.25 -16.06
CA LEU A 33 -8.14 2.56 -17.43
C LEU A 33 -7.86 4.02 -17.78
N LEU A 34 -8.06 4.93 -16.83
CA LEU A 34 -7.80 6.36 -17.02
C LEU A 34 -6.30 6.64 -17.00
N VAL A 35 -5.57 6.08 -16.03
CA VAL A 35 -4.12 6.27 -15.88
C VAL A 35 -3.37 5.72 -17.10
N ALA A 36 -3.75 4.56 -17.63
CA ALA A 36 -3.14 3.97 -18.81
C ALA A 36 -3.27 4.83 -20.08
N LYS A 37 -4.31 5.69 -20.13
CA LYS A 37 -4.63 6.59 -21.24
C LYS A 37 -4.06 8.00 -21.08
N LEU A 38 -3.33 8.28 -19.99
CA LEU A 38 -2.71 9.59 -19.78
C LEU A 38 -1.76 9.93 -20.93
N ASN A 39 -1.92 11.14 -21.47
CA ASN A 39 -1.01 11.66 -22.49
C ASN A 39 0.31 12.06 -21.83
N GLU A 40 1.35 11.28 -22.05
CA GLU A 40 2.68 11.46 -21.46
C GLU A 40 3.23 12.89 -21.67
N LYS A 41 3.08 13.49 -22.87
CA LYS A 41 3.61 14.83 -23.13
C LYS A 41 2.98 15.91 -22.25
N LYS A 42 1.68 15.81 -22.01
CA LYS A 42 0.94 16.76 -21.16
C LYS A 42 1.18 16.48 -19.69
N PHE A 43 1.18 15.20 -19.31
CA PHE A 43 1.26 14.76 -17.93
C PHE A 43 2.66 14.94 -17.31
N LEU A 44 3.71 14.82 -18.13
CA LEU A 44 5.10 14.97 -17.70
C LEU A 44 5.63 16.40 -17.80
N GLY A 45 4.79 17.36 -18.23
CA GLY A 45 5.20 18.74 -18.42
C GLY A 45 5.63 19.41 -17.09
N PRO A 46 6.59 20.35 -17.09
CA PRO A 46 7.14 20.98 -15.86
C PRO A 46 6.14 21.75 -14.98
N ARG A 47 4.97 22.08 -15.52
CA ARG A 47 3.88 22.78 -14.82
C ARG A 47 2.70 21.86 -14.51
N SER A 48 2.85 20.55 -14.72
CA SER A 48 1.80 19.60 -14.37
C SER A 48 1.72 19.48 -12.84
N PRO A 49 0.52 19.28 -12.27
CA PRO A 49 0.39 18.94 -10.85
C PRO A 49 1.22 17.67 -10.49
N ALA A 50 1.31 16.72 -11.42
CA ALA A 50 2.06 15.48 -11.26
C ALA A 50 3.57 15.69 -11.07
N SER A 51 4.18 16.63 -11.80
CA SER A 51 5.62 16.92 -11.68
C SER A 51 6.01 17.54 -10.34
N SER A 52 5.05 18.03 -9.56
CA SER A 52 5.30 18.47 -8.18
C SER A 52 5.28 17.33 -7.16
N LEU A 53 4.70 16.18 -7.52
CA LEU A 53 4.61 15.00 -6.66
C LEU A 53 5.80 14.07 -6.83
N LEU A 54 6.16 13.75 -8.07
CA LEU A 54 7.14 12.71 -8.37
C LEU A 54 8.02 13.10 -9.56
N SER A 55 9.20 12.48 -9.64
CA SER A 55 10.08 12.62 -10.81
C SER A 55 9.41 12.15 -12.10
N GLU A 56 9.82 12.73 -13.23
CA GLU A 56 9.33 12.33 -14.55
C GLU A 56 9.48 10.81 -14.80
N HIS A 57 10.59 10.24 -14.34
CA HIS A 57 10.85 8.81 -14.45
C HIS A 57 9.79 7.98 -13.73
N ARG A 58 9.41 8.36 -12.51
CA ARG A 58 8.41 7.66 -11.72
C ARG A 58 7.01 7.82 -12.30
N LEU A 59 6.68 9.00 -12.82
CA LEU A 59 5.41 9.25 -13.51
C LEU A 59 5.25 8.35 -14.75
N ARG A 60 6.31 8.19 -15.56
CA ARG A 60 6.32 7.26 -16.71
C ARG A 60 6.07 5.82 -16.27
N ILE A 61 6.75 5.37 -15.21
CA ILE A 61 6.55 4.03 -14.64
C ILE A 61 5.09 3.81 -14.23
N ILE A 62 4.43 4.80 -13.62
CA ILE A 62 3.03 4.66 -13.19
C ILE A 62 2.09 4.45 -14.39
N ILE A 63 2.29 5.22 -15.46
CA ILE A 63 1.50 5.08 -16.70
C ILE A 63 1.74 3.72 -17.36
N GLU A 64 3.00 3.29 -17.47
CA GLU A 64 3.38 1.99 -18.03
C GLU A 64 2.79 0.84 -17.21
N ASN A 65 2.94 0.89 -15.88
CA ASN A 65 2.40 -0.13 -14.98
C ASN A 65 0.87 -0.20 -15.03
N ALA A 66 0.17 0.92 -15.26
CA ALA A 66 -1.28 0.89 -15.43
C ALA A 66 -1.70 0.08 -16.67
N ARG A 67 -0.93 0.13 -17.75
CA ARG A 67 -1.18 -0.69 -18.97
C ARG A 67 -0.95 -2.17 -18.69
N GLU A 68 0.11 -2.52 -17.96
CA GLU A 68 0.39 -3.91 -17.59
C GLU A 68 -0.60 -4.46 -16.56
N LEU A 69 -1.09 -3.59 -15.66
CA LEU A 69 -2.14 -3.92 -14.69
C LEU A 69 -3.45 -4.34 -15.37
N LEU A 70 -3.84 -3.68 -16.46
CA LEU A 70 -5.03 -4.07 -17.21
C LEU A 70 -4.94 -5.49 -17.78
N LYS A 71 -3.75 -5.92 -18.22
CA LYS A 71 -3.52 -7.30 -18.69
C LYS A 71 -3.61 -8.32 -17.55
N VAL A 72 -3.09 -7.96 -16.38
CA VAL A 72 -3.23 -8.79 -15.17
C VAL A 72 -4.70 -8.92 -14.77
N ILE A 73 -5.47 -7.84 -14.83
CA ILE A 73 -6.90 -7.87 -14.54
C ILE A 73 -7.64 -8.75 -15.55
N GLU A 74 -7.28 -8.71 -16.83
CA GLU A 74 -7.84 -9.60 -17.86
C GLU A 74 -7.53 -11.08 -17.60
N GLU A 75 -6.32 -11.41 -17.17
CA GLU A 75 -5.88 -12.80 -16.92
C GLU A 75 -6.40 -13.38 -15.60
N PHE A 76 -6.44 -12.58 -14.52
CA PHE A 76 -6.73 -13.03 -13.16
C PHE A 76 -8.09 -12.53 -12.62
N GLY A 77 -8.84 -11.78 -13.42
CA GLY A 77 -10.09 -11.12 -13.02
C GLY A 77 -9.88 -9.87 -12.18
N SER A 78 -8.89 -9.86 -11.28
CA SER A 78 -8.52 -8.67 -10.50
C SER A 78 -7.04 -8.69 -10.07
N PHE A 79 -6.50 -7.50 -9.78
CA PHE A 79 -5.16 -7.39 -9.21
C PHE A 79 -5.08 -7.93 -7.77
N ASP A 80 -6.18 -7.85 -7.03
CA ASP A 80 -6.30 -8.38 -5.68
C ASP A 80 -6.14 -9.91 -5.69
N SER A 81 -6.96 -10.61 -6.49
CA SER A 81 -6.89 -12.06 -6.67
C SER A 81 -5.51 -12.52 -7.13
N TYR A 82 -4.89 -11.77 -8.05
CA TYR A 82 -3.52 -12.01 -8.48
C TYR A 82 -2.53 -11.93 -7.29
N CYS A 83 -2.56 -10.85 -6.50
CA CYS A 83 -1.64 -10.65 -5.38
C CYS A 83 -1.85 -11.68 -4.26
N TRP A 84 -3.10 -11.88 -3.83
CA TRP A 84 -3.42 -12.80 -2.74
C TRP A 84 -3.19 -14.27 -3.09
N GLY A 85 -3.23 -14.63 -4.38
CA GLY A 85 -2.86 -15.95 -4.87
C GLY A 85 -1.43 -16.38 -4.45
N PHE A 86 -0.47 -15.44 -4.37
CA PHE A 86 0.90 -15.73 -3.94
C PHE A 86 1.02 -16.10 -2.45
N VAL A 87 0.06 -15.67 -1.63
CA VAL A 87 0.02 -15.91 -0.18
C VAL A 87 -1.14 -16.84 0.19
N SER A 88 -1.68 -17.58 -0.78
CA SER A 88 -2.76 -18.55 -0.56
C SER A 88 -3.99 -17.92 0.14
N ASN A 89 -4.28 -16.65 -0.18
CA ASN A 89 -5.36 -15.85 0.39
C ASN A 89 -5.31 -15.72 1.92
N LYS A 90 -4.12 -15.85 2.53
CA LYS A 90 -3.92 -15.68 3.97
C LYS A 90 -2.80 -14.69 4.26
N PRO A 91 -2.97 -13.74 5.20
CA PRO A 91 -1.90 -12.84 5.61
C PRO A 91 -0.69 -13.61 6.15
N LEU A 92 0.50 -13.13 5.81
CA LEU A 92 1.76 -13.60 6.40
C LEU A 92 1.95 -12.89 7.74
N VAL A 93 1.96 -13.64 8.85
CA VAL A 93 2.11 -13.06 10.20
C VAL A 93 3.56 -13.22 10.67
N GLY A 94 4.28 -12.11 10.84
CA GLY A 94 5.71 -12.12 11.21
C GLY A 94 6.00 -12.44 12.68
N ARG A 95 5.08 -12.10 13.60
CA ARG A 95 5.21 -12.29 15.07
C ARG A 95 6.51 -11.72 15.67
N PHE A 96 6.98 -10.58 15.17
CA PHE A 96 8.22 -9.95 15.63
C PHE A 96 8.07 -9.34 17.02
N ARG A 97 9.13 -9.42 17.84
CA ARG A 97 9.18 -8.77 19.17
C ARG A 97 9.83 -7.40 19.09
N HIS A 98 10.74 -7.21 18.15
CA HIS A 98 11.51 -5.98 18.00
C HIS A 98 11.53 -5.48 16.55
N MET A 99 11.51 -4.16 16.35
CA MET A 99 11.50 -3.56 15.00
C MET A 99 12.68 -4.00 14.12
N ARG A 100 13.86 -4.22 14.72
CA ARG A 100 15.06 -4.69 14.01
C ARG A 100 14.92 -6.09 13.41
N GLU A 101 13.93 -6.87 13.85
CA GLU A 101 13.65 -8.22 13.34
C GLU A 101 12.76 -8.17 12.09
N VAL A 102 12.04 -7.06 11.86
CA VAL A 102 11.19 -6.87 10.69
C VAL A 102 12.09 -6.75 9.47
N PRO A 103 11.98 -7.67 8.49
CA PRO A 103 12.86 -7.68 7.34
C PRO A 103 12.52 -6.54 6.37
N LEU A 104 13.49 -6.11 5.56
CA LEU A 104 13.24 -5.14 4.47
C LEU A 104 12.58 -5.78 3.24
N ARG A 105 12.72 -7.10 3.08
CA ARG A 105 12.10 -7.91 2.03
C ARG A 105 11.99 -9.37 2.46
N THR A 106 11.12 -10.13 1.83
CA THR A 106 10.91 -11.56 2.09
C THR A 106 10.99 -12.37 0.81
N ALA A 107 11.18 -13.70 0.93
CA ALA A 107 11.18 -14.60 -0.23
C ALA A 107 9.85 -14.53 -1.02
N LYS A 108 8.72 -14.28 -0.34
CA LYS A 108 7.43 -14.06 -1.00
C LYS A 108 7.41 -12.75 -1.79
N ALA A 109 7.94 -11.67 -1.22
CA ALA A 109 8.08 -10.40 -1.95
C ALA A 109 9.04 -10.52 -3.15
N ASP A 110 10.14 -11.28 -3.01
CA ASP A 110 11.06 -11.57 -4.12
C ASP A 110 10.32 -12.30 -5.26
N ALA A 111 9.50 -13.31 -4.95
CA ALA A 111 8.72 -14.05 -5.95
C ALA A 111 7.69 -13.17 -6.67
N ILE A 112 6.92 -12.37 -5.93
CA ILE A 112 5.92 -11.44 -6.49
C ILE A 112 6.62 -10.38 -7.35
N SER A 113 7.73 -9.82 -6.86
CA SER A 113 8.54 -8.83 -7.60
C SER A 113 9.04 -9.40 -8.92
N GLN A 114 9.59 -10.61 -8.91
CA GLN A 114 10.04 -11.28 -10.13
C GLN A 114 8.90 -11.53 -11.12
N ASP A 115 7.72 -11.90 -10.64
CA ASP A 115 6.55 -12.12 -11.51
C ASP A 115 6.04 -10.82 -12.13
N LEU A 116 5.90 -9.76 -11.32
CA LEU A 116 5.53 -8.43 -11.80
C LEU A 116 6.53 -7.92 -12.85
N MET A 117 7.84 -8.06 -12.63
CA MET A 117 8.86 -7.68 -13.60
C MET A 117 8.76 -8.51 -14.90
N ARG A 118 8.51 -9.82 -14.80
CA ARG A 118 8.27 -10.68 -15.98
C ARG A 118 7.03 -10.24 -16.77
N ARG A 119 6.03 -9.67 -16.09
CA ARG A 119 4.81 -9.09 -16.68
C ARG A 119 4.98 -7.65 -17.17
N GLY A 120 6.20 -7.12 -17.16
CA GLY A 120 6.51 -5.79 -17.71
C GLY A 120 6.35 -4.63 -16.73
N PHE A 121 5.97 -4.88 -15.47
CA PHE A 121 5.95 -3.83 -14.45
C PHE A 121 7.38 -3.34 -14.17
N ARG A 122 7.49 -2.03 -13.92
CA ARG A 122 8.73 -1.34 -13.60
C ARG A 122 8.69 -0.72 -12.21
N GLY A 123 9.86 -0.55 -11.61
CA GLY A 123 9.98 0.07 -10.28
C GLY A 123 9.27 -0.71 -9.17
N VAL A 124 9.20 -2.04 -9.31
CA VAL A 124 8.54 -3.02 -8.42
C VAL A 124 9.57 -3.98 -7.81
N GLY A 125 10.71 -3.45 -7.36
CA GLY A 125 11.73 -4.26 -6.69
C GLY A 125 11.22 -4.89 -5.38
N PRO A 126 11.88 -5.94 -4.85
CA PRO A 126 11.36 -6.70 -3.72
C PRO A 126 11.05 -5.87 -2.46
N THR A 127 11.84 -4.84 -2.17
CA THR A 127 11.57 -3.92 -1.06
C THR A 127 10.29 -3.10 -1.26
N VAL A 128 10.03 -2.63 -2.48
CA VAL A 128 8.79 -1.90 -2.82
C VAL A 128 7.58 -2.83 -2.72
N VAL A 129 7.72 -4.07 -3.22
CA VAL A 129 6.67 -5.08 -3.14
C VAL A 129 6.40 -5.47 -1.70
N TYR A 130 7.43 -5.62 -0.87
CA TYR A 130 7.24 -5.93 0.55
C TYR A 130 6.55 -4.77 1.30
N ALA A 131 6.97 -3.53 1.06
CA ALA A 131 6.28 -2.36 1.59
C ALA A 131 4.81 -2.27 1.13
N PHE A 132 4.52 -2.67 -0.12
CA PHE A 132 3.16 -2.82 -0.60
C PHE A 132 2.40 -3.89 0.17
N MET A 133 2.95 -5.09 0.32
CA MET A 133 2.34 -6.20 1.05
C MET A 133 1.99 -5.82 2.50
N GLN A 134 2.90 -5.13 3.19
CA GLN A 134 2.66 -4.61 4.54
C GLN A 134 1.49 -3.61 4.54
N ALA A 135 1.49 -2.68 3.59
CA ALA A 135 0.50 -1.60 3.57
C ALA A 135 -0.91 -2.04 3.15
N VAL A 136 -1.05 -3.18 2.45
CA VAL A 136 -2.35 -3.77 2.08
C VAL A 136 -2.79 -4.92 2.98
N GLY A 137 -2.00 -5.26 4.00
CA GLY A 137 -2.35 -6.33 4.96
C GLY A 137 -2.03 -7.76 4.51
N MET A 138 -1.34 -7.94 3.37
CA MET A 138 -0.81 -9.26 2.98
C MET A 138 0.31 -9.73 3.91
N ALA A 139 1.00 -8.79 4.58
CA ALA A 139 1.96 -9.08 5.64
C ALA A 139 1.58 -8.30 6.90
N ASN A 140 1.31 -9.01 7.99
CA ASN A 140 1.12 -8.43 9.31
C ASN A 140 2.45 -8.44 10.08
N ASP A 141 3.14 -7.30 9.99
CA ASP A 141 4.43 -7.04 10.64
C ASP A 141 4.30 -6.17 11.90
N HIS A 142 3.08 -6.00 12.42
CA HIS A 142 2.92 -5.41 13.74
C HIS A 142 3.74 -6.21 14.75
N LEU A 143 4.43 -5.51 15.65
CA LEU A 143 5.09 -6.19 16.78
C LEU A 143 4.02 -6.91 17.60
N VAL A 144 4.38 -8.02 18.22
CA VAL A 144 3.46 -8.77 19.10
C VAL A 144 2.94 -7.94 20.29
N THR A 145 3.62 -6.83 20.62
CA THR A 145 3.22 -5.87 21.65
C THR A 145 2.34 -4.74 21.12
N CYS A 146 2.12 -4.64 19.81
CA CYS A 146 1.25 -3.64 19.22
C CYS A 146 -0.20 -3.97 19.54
N TYR A 147 -0.98 -2.96 19.96
CA TYR A 147 -2.40 -3.12 20.31
C TYR A 147 -3.28 -3.66 19.16
N ARG A 148 -2.80 -3.59 17.91
CA ARG A 148 -3.51 -4.09 16.71
C ARG A 148 -3.01 -5.43 16.20
N PHE A 149 -2.01 -6.03 16.84
CA PHE A 149 -1.41 -7.26 16.35
C PHE A 149 -2.45 -8.37 16.17
N GLU A 150 -3.28 -8.60 17.19
CA GLU A 150 -4.34 -9.62 17.15
C GLU A 150 -5.46 -9.26 16.15
N GLU A 151 -5.89 -7.98 16.11
CA GLU A 151 -6.88 -7.48 15.14
C GLU A 151 -6.46 -7.79 13.70
N CYS A 152 -5.18 -7.60 13.39
CA CYS A 152 -4.63 -7.85 12.05
C CYS A 152 -4.22 -9.31 11.80
N CYS A 153 -4.35 -10.22 12.77
CA CYS A 153 -4.09 -11.66 12.57
C CYS A 153 -5.32 -12.42 12.08
N CYS A 154 -6.53 -11.96 12.40
CA CYS A 154 -7.77 -12.74 12.26
C CYS A 154 -8.56 -12.48 10.95
N THR A 155 -7.95 -11.87 9.94
CA THR A 155 -8.66 -11.60 8.67
C THR A 155 -8.63 -12.84 7.79
N THR A 156 -9.59 -13.74 8.02
CA THR A 156 -10.28 -14.65 7.07
C THR A 156 -10.70 -15.90 7.84
N ASP A 157 -12.01 -16.05 8.11
CA ASP A 157 -12.72 -17.34 8.07
C ASP A 157 -14.27 -17.19 8.13
N ASP A 158 -14.86 -16.03 8.44
CA ASP A 158 -16.33 -15.95 8.69
C ASP A 158 -17.25 -15.39 7.57
N ASP A 159 -16.75 -14.68 6.54
CA ASP A 159 -17.66 -14.01 5.57
C ASP A 159 -18.07 -14.85 4.34
N ALA A 160 -17.62 -16.10 4.23
CA ALA A 160 -17.97 -16.98 3.12
C ALA A 160 -19.28 -17.78 3.31
N ALA A 161 -19.96 -17.64 4.45
CA ALA A 161 -21.11 -18.47 4.82
C ALA A 161 -22.49 -17.79 4.79
N ALA A 162 -22.62 -16.57 4.25
CA ALA A 162 -23.90 -15.87 4.22
C ALA A 162 -24.20 -15.19 2.88
N VAL A 163 -24.44 -15.98 1.83
CA VAL A 163 -25.30 -15.53 0.72
C VAL A 163 -26.25 -16.67 0.34
N SER A 164 -27.36 -16.74 1.07
CA SER A 164 -28.59 -17.38 0.61
C SER A 164 -29.72 -16.37 0.71
N ASP A 165 -30.18 -15.96 -0.47
CA ASP A 165 -31.53 -15.52 -0.84
C ASP A 165 -32.16 -14.27 -0.16
N GLY A 166 -32.88 -13.50 -0.98
CA GLY A 166 -33.77 -12.42 -0.54
C GLY A 166 -33.31 -11.00 -0.89
N GLY A 167 -33.83 -10.47 -2.01
CA GLY A 167 -33.68 -9.06 -2.35
C GLY A 167 -34.48 -8.14 -1.43
N HIS A 168 -33.95 -6.93 -1.21
CA HIS A 168 -34.64 -5.63 -1.25
C HIS A 168 -33.54 -4.55 -1.24
N GLY A 169 -33.74 -3.49 -2.01
CA GLY A 169 -32.73 -2.45 -2.22
C GLY A 169 -32.49 -1.60 -0.98
N GLU A 170 -31.22 -1.44 -0.63
CA GLU A 170 -30.74 -0.33 0.19
C GLU A 170 -29.31 0.03 -0.22
N LYS A 171 -29.04 1.32 -0.40
CA LYS A 171 -27.74 1.84 -0.85
C LYS A 171 -26.66 1.50 0.18
N PRO A 172 -25.43 1.09 -0.22
CA PRO A 172 -24.35 0.98 0.75
C PRO A 172 -23.94 2.39 1.19
N ALA A 173 -24.00 2.61 2.51
CA ALA A 173 -23.54 3.81 3.17
C ALA A 173 -22.03 4.01 2.94
N LEU A 174 -21.64 5.25 2.69
CA LEU A 174 -20.27 5.70 2.53
C LEU A 174 -19.46 5.35 3.78
N VAL A 175 -18.46 4.49 3.62
CA VAL A 175 -17.47 4.20 4.67
C VAL A 175 -16.63 5.45 4.89
N ASN A 176 -16.59 5.91 6.14
CA ASN A 176 -15.97 7.16 6.57
C ASN A 176 -14.43 7.10 6.43
N ASP A 177 -13.84 8.16 5.88
CA ASP A 177 -12.39 8.32 5.59
C ASP A 177 -11.47 8.17 6.82
N GLN A 178 -12.05 8.17 8.02
CA GLN A 178 -11.35 8.04 9.29
C GLN A 178 -10.94 6.60 9.63
N GLU A 179 -11.53 5.58 9.01
CA GLU A 179 -11.14 4.17 9.21
C GLU A 179 -9.99 3.73 8.31
N VAL A 180 -9.86 4.32 7.11
CA VAL A 180 -8.75 4.07 6.19
C VAL A 180 -7.41 4.61 6.76
N SER A 181 -7.47 5.57 7.68
CA SER A 181 -6.28 6.11 8.37
C SER A 181 -5.69 5.14 9.40
N LYS A 182 -6.47 4.18 9.92
CA LYS A 182 -5.97 3.20 10.89
C LYS A 182 -5.19 2.07 10.21
N VAL A 183 -5.51 1.69 8.99
CA VAL A 183 -4.91 0.54 8.28
C VAL A 183 -3.40 0.72 7.98
N CYS A 184 -2.87 1.94 8.01
CA CYS A 184 -1.44 2.24 7.76
C CYS A 184 -0.55 2.25 9.03
N GLY A 185 -0.89 1.44 10.04
CA GLY A 185 -0.31 1.51 11.39
C GLY A 185 1.20 1.25 11.49
N LEU A 186 1.84 0.61 10.51
CA LEU A 186 3.30 0.43 10.56
C LEU A 186 4.08 1.73 10.28
N VAL A 187 3.45 2.70 9.61
CA VAL A 187 4.09 3.97 9.26
C VAL A 187 4.04 4.97 10.42
N GLN A 188 2.96 4.96 11.21
CA GLN A 188 2.70 5.98 12.22
C GLN A 188 3.04 5.55 13.66
N CYS A 189 3.27 4.27 13.93
CA CYS A 189 3.59 3.82 15.29
C CYS A 189 5.02 4.13 15.77
N VAL A 190 5.84 4.84 14.96
CA VAL A 190 7.21 5.25 15.35
C VAL A 190 7.24 6.62 16.07
N GLY A 191 6.08 7.28 16.27
CA GLY A 191 6.04 8.69 16.69
C GLY A 191 5.38 9.02 18.03
N LEU A 192 5.13 8.08 18.94
CA LEU A 192 4.55 8.40 20.26
C LEU A 192 5.42 7.84 21.39
N GLU A 193 6.42 8.61 21.80
CA GLU A 193 7.01 8.49 23.14
C GLU A 193 6.01 9.06 24.17
N PRO A 194 5.77 8.39 25.32
CA PRO A 194 5.01 8.99 26.42
C PRO A 194 5.86 10.04 27.16
N PRO A 195 5.26 11.09 27.74
CA PRO A 195 6.00 12.16 28.39
C PRO A 195 6.46 11.75 29.80
N ARG A 196 7.52 12.45 30.26
CA ARG A 196 8.12 12.56 31.62
C ARG A 196 9.49 11.85 31.70
N ALA A 197 10.55 12.42 32.29
CA ALA A 197 10.62 13.46 33.31
C ALA A 197 11.90 14.30 33.20
N THR A 198 11.75 15.56 33.60
CA THR A 198 12.77 16.56 33.96
C THR A 198 13.97 15.95 34.68
N THR A 199 15.18 16.21 34.21
CA THR A 199 16.38 16.24 35.06
C THR A 199 17.13 17.53 34.78
N VAL A 200 17.10 18.39 35.79
CA VAL A 200 17.88 19.62 35.91
C VAL A 200 19.36 19.21 36.04
N ILE A 201 20.21 19.68 35.15
CA ILE A 201 21.67 19.62 35.36
C ILE A 201 22.08 21.02 35.85
N SER A 202 22.42 21.08 37.13
CA SER A 202 23.08 22.22 37.76
C SER A 202 24.50 22.39 37.21
N ILE A 203 24.86 23.66 37.13
CA ILE A 203 26.17 24.22 36.84
C ILE A 203 27.16 23.81 37.95
N SER A 204 28.39 23.48 37.58
CA SER A 204 29.62 23.75 38.34
C SER A 204 30.77 23.97 37.36
#